data_AF-A0A2G7GSS2-F1
#
_entry.id   AF-A0A2G7GSS2-F1
#
_cell.length_a   1.000
_cell.length_b   1.000
_cell.length_c   1.000
_cell.angle_alpha   90.00
_cell.angle_beta   90.00
_cell.angle_gamma   90.00
#
_symmetry.space_group_name_H-M   'P 1'
#
loop_
_entity.id
_entity.type
_entity.pdbx_description
1 polymer ?
#
loop_
_entity_poly.entity_id
_entity_poly.type
_entity_poly.pdbx_seq_one_letter_code
_entity_poly.pdbx_strand_id
1 'polypeptide(L)'
;MYWKISRGLSGVKFKRFSKDQIFDPLEMEDTYFHLPKGKLTDCTGSKVDVNKETKRADWRNEVNHPAADGFCVSGGAGLSSTTSDYLKFFKWYWNKGL
;
A
#
# COMPACT_ATOMS: atom_id res chain seq x y z
N MET A 1 15.93 24.50 -10.85
CA MET A 1 15.30 23.50 -11.76
C MET A 1 15.69 22.13 -11.23
N TYR A 2 14.85 21.18 -10.84
CA TYR A 2 13.45 20.87 -11.16
C TYR A 2 12.79 20.21 -9.91
N TRP A 3 11.59 20.69 -9.57
CA TRP A 3 10.48 20.02 -8.86
C TRP A 3 10.55 19.61 -7.38
N LYS A 4 10.27 20.61 -6.54
CA LYS A 4 9.25 20.48 -5.47
C LYS A 4 7.87 20.19 -6.11
N ILE A 5 7.39 18.95 -6.08
CA ILE A 5 5.96 18.57 -6.21
C ILE A 5 5.81 17.35 -5.31
N SER A 6 4.96 17.21 -4.29
CA SER A 6 3.93 18.04 -3.68
C SER A 6 3.98 17.72 -2.17
N ARG A 7 4.34 18.69 -1.34
CA ARG A 7 4.24 18.57 0.13
C ARG A 7 2.82 18.94 0.59
N GLY A 8 1.81 18.21 0.11
CA GLY A 8 0.40 18.62 0.25
C GLY A 8 -0.54 17.67 0.99
N LEU A 9 -0.18 16.40 1.17
CA LEU A 9 -0.95 15.45 1.98
C LEU A 9 0.05 14.77 2.91
N SER A 10 0.15 15.21 4.16
CA SER A 10 0.88 14.45 5.18
C SER A 10 0.42 12.98 5.09
N GLY A 11 1.33 12.01 5.03
CA GLY A 11 0.97 10.59 4.84
C GLY A 11 -0.14 10.09 5.79
N VAL A 12 -0.25 10.68 6.98
CA VAL A 12 -1.35 10.48 7.93
C VAL A 12 -2.72 10.89 7.37
N LYS A 13 -2.83 12.07 6.75
CA LYS A 13 -4.07 12.57 6.13
C LYS A 13 -4.49 11.70 4.95
N PHE A 14 -3.53 11.27 4.13
CA PHE A 14 -3.84 10.38 3.01
C PHE A 14 -4.27 9.00 3.48
N LYS A 15 -3.54 8.40 4.43
CA LYS A 15 -3.93 7.14 5.09
C LYS A 15 -5.35 7.20 5.65
N ARG A 16 -5.67 8.28 6.38
CA ARG A 16 -7.00 8.49 6.95
C ARG A 16 -8.07 8.68 5.87
N PHE A 17 -7.80 9.50 4.85
CA PHE A 17 -8.72 9.68 3.74
C PHE A 17 -9.03 8.35 3.03
N SER A 18 -8.00 7.59 2.67
CA SER A 18 -8.19 6.28 2.02
C SER A 18 -9.03 5.33 2.88
N LYS A 19 -8.82 5.34 4.20
CA LYS A 19 -9.63 4.54 5.11
C LYS A 19 -11.08 5.03 5.15
N ASP A 20 -11.29 6.30 5.51
CA ASP A 20 -12.61 6.86 5.80
C ASP A 20 -13.48 6.99 4.54
N GLN A 21 -12.89 7.13 3.35
CA GLN A 21 -13.62 7.42 2.10
C GLN A 21 -13.63 6.27 1.10
N ILE A 22 -12.78 5.24 1.27
CA ILE A 22 -12.67 4.13 0.32
C ILE A 22 -12.77 2.80 1.04
N PHE A 23 -11.90 2.53 2.02
CA PHE A 23 -11.82 1.19 2.60
C PHE A 23 -13.03 0.87 3.49
N ASP A 24 -13.39 1.78 4.39
CA ASP A 24 -14.52 1.55 5.31
C ASP A 24 -15.86 1.48 4.56
N PRO A 25 -16.18 2.39 3.60
CA PRO A 25 -17.43 2.30 2.84
C PRO A 25 -17.55 1.06 1.93
N LEU A 26 -16.42 0.52 1.47
CA LEU A 26 -16.38 -0.67 0.61
C LEU A 26 -16.10 -1.95 1.38
N GLU A 27 -16.08 -1.89 2.71
CA GLU A 27 -15.81 -3.02 3.61
C GLU A 27 -14.49 -3.73 3.28
N MET A 28 -13.44 -2.98 2.88
CA MET A 28 -12.12 -3.51 2.52
C MET A 28 -11.22 -3.70 3.76
N GLU A 29 -11.62 -4.63 4.64
CA GLU A 29 -11.02 -4.83 5.95
C GLU A 29 -9.56 -5.33 5.94
N ASP A 30 -9.10 -5.91 4.84
CA ASP A 30 -7.76 -6.48 4.66
C ASP A 30 -6.83 -5.60 3.81
N THR A 31 -7.16 -4.32 3.66
CA THR A 31 -6.39 -3.36 2.86
C THR A 31 -5.60 -2.40 3.73
N TYR A 32 -4.26 -2.42 3.61
CA TYR A 32 -3.37 -1.66 4.49
C TYR A 32 -2.15 -1.07 3.78
N PHE A 33 -1.71 0.10 4.24
CA PHE A 33 -0.39 0.65 3.91
C PHE A 33 0.73 -0.03 4.71
N HIS A 34 0.43 -0.48 5.93
CA HIS A 34 1.33 -1.23 6.81
C HIS A 34 0.54 -2.37 7.42
N LEU A 35 1.00 -3.60 7.25
CA LEU A 35 0.28 -4.77 7.74
C LEU A 35 0.39 -4.87 9.26
N PRO A 36 -0.71 -5.16 9.99
CA PRO A 36 -0.62 -5.50 11.39
C PRO A 36 0.20 -6.80 11.56
N LYS A 37 1.00 -6.87 12.62
CA LYS A 37 1.97 -7.97 12.86
C LYS A 37 1.35 -9.37 12.72
N GLY A 38 0.10 -9.55 13.14
CA GLY A 38 -0.61 -10.83 13.07
C GLY A 38 -0.99 -11.28 11.66
N LYS A 39 -1.00 -10.40 10.66
CA LYS A 39 -1.34 -10.72 9.26
C LYS A 39 -0.11 -10.91 8.37
N LEU A 40 1.10 -10.71 8.91
CA LEU A 40 2.33 -10.88 8.15
C LEU A 40 2.56 -12.33 7.72
N THR A 41 2.07 -13.30 8.49
CA THR A 41 2.18 -14.74 8.18
C THR A 41 1.29 -15.15 7.00
N ASP A 42 0.17 -14.45 6.80
CA ASP A 42 -0.80 -14.71 5.75
C ASP A 42 -0.47 -13.93 4.47
N CYS A 43 0.50 -13.03 4.54
CA CYS A 43 0.95 -12.23 3.40
C CYS A 43 1.86 -13.08 2.51
N THR A 44 1.39 -13.39 1.31
CA THR A 44 2.23 -13.92 0.22
C THR A 44 3.08 -12.78 -0.36
N GLY A 45 3.97 -12.22 0.45
CA GLY A 45 4.92 -11.21 0.01
C GLY A 45 5.87 -11.78 -1.04
N SER A 46 6.31 -10.96 -2.00
CA SER A 46 7.39 -11.34 -2.90
C SER A 46 8.61 -11.72 -2.07
N LYS A 47 9.03 -12.99 -2.14
CA LYS A 47 10.39 -13.37 -1.74
C LYS A 47 11.33 -12.68 -2.72
N VAL A 48 11.90 -11.56 -2.31
CA VAL A 48 12.99 -10.96 -3.07
C VAL A 48 14.24 -11.75 -2.72
N ASP A 49 14.71 -12.59 -3.64
CA ASP A 49 16.06 -13.13 -3.54
C ASP A 49 17.04 -11.96 -3.69
N VAL A 50 17.51 -11.46 -2.54
CA VAL A 50 18.59 -10.47 -2.51
C VAL A 50 19.88 -11.20 -2.87
N ASN A 51 20.09 -11.43 -4.17
CA ASN A 51 21.40 -11.83 -4.64
C ASN A 51 22.35 -10.65 -4.40
N LYS A 52 23.23 -10.78 -3.41
CA LYS A 52 24.16 -9.74 -2.94
C LYS A 52 25.09 -9.20 -4.03
N GLU A 53 25.14 -9.85 -5.20
CA GLU A 53 25.99 -9.48 -6.32
C GLU A 53 25.33 -8.50 -7.31
N THR A 54 24.00 -8.42 -7.36
CA THR A 54 23.31 -7.44 -8.21
C THR A 54 23.09 -6.16 -7.40
N LYS A 55 24.06 -5.23 -7.46
CA LYS A 55 23.92 -3.84 -6.95
C LYS A 55 22.89 -3.02 -7.74
N ARG A 56 21.73 -3.58 -8.05
CA ARG A 56 20.57 -2.74 -8.34
C ARG A 56 20.02 -2.40 -6.97
N ALA A 57 20.24 -1.16 -6.53
CA ALA A 57 19.50 -0.59 -5.41
C ALA A 57 18.02 -0.62 -5.80
N ASP A 58 17.37 -1.75 -5.54
CA ASP A 58 15.93 -1.82 -5.60
C ASP A 58 15.48 -1.01 -4.39
N TRP A 59 14.94 0.17 -4.63
CA TRP A 59 14.30 0.99 -3.60
C TRP A 59 13.21 0.21 -2.84
N ARG A 60 12.75 -0.93 -3.39
CA ARG A 60 11.90 -1.92 -2.72
C ARG A 60 12.62 -2.76 -1.64
N ASN A 61 13.95 -2.86 -1.68
CA ASN A 61 14.76 -3.65 -0.74
C ASN A 61 15.21 -2.85 0.49
N GLU A 62 15.10 -1.53 0.47
CA GLU A 62 15.58 -0.68 1.57
C GLU A 62 14.54 -0.52 2.70
N VAL A 63 13.28 -0.91 2.45
CA VAL A 63 12.21 -0.82 3.44
C VAL A 63 11.44 -2.14 3.42
N ASN A 64 11.45 -2.85 4.55
CA ASN A 64 10.75 -4.13 4.76
C ASN A 64 9.22 -3.99 4.63
N HIS A 65 8.68 -3.59 3.47
CA HIS A 65 7.25 -3.56 3.20
C HIS A 65 6.74 -4.99 3.01
N PRO A 66 5.56 -5.36 3.57
CA PRO A 66 4.59 -4.51 4.28
C PRO A 66 4.78 -4.40 5.80
N ALA A 67 5.86 -4.95 6.35
CA ALA A 67 6.10 -5.04 7.80
C ALA A 67 6.64 -3.75 8.45
N ALA A 68 7.34 -2.90 7.70
CA ALA A 68 7.99 -1.70 8.21
C ALA A 68 7.07 -0.48 8.17
N ASP A 69 7.04 0.25 9.28
CA ASP A 69 6.36 1.55 9.43
C ASP A 69 7.02 2.70 8.63
N GLY A 70 8.19 2.45 8.02
CA GLY A 70 8.98 3.45 7.28
C GLY A 70 8.64 3.57 5.80
N PHE A 71 7.70 2.79 5.27
CA PHE A 71 7.34 2.88 3.85
C PHE A 71 6.50 4.13 3.58
N CYS A 72 6.80 4.85 2.50
CA CYS A 72 6.06 6.05 2.13
C CYS A 72 4.59 5.70 1.85
N VAL A 73 3.67 6.26 2.64
CA VAL A 73 2.24 6.28 2.30
C VAL A 73 2.09 7.12 1.03
N SER A 74 1.86 6.45 -0.10
CA SER A 74 1.84 7.08 -1.42
C SER A 74 0.58 6.70 -2.18
N GLY A 75 0.15 7.55 -3.12
CA GLY A 75 -0.95 7.23 -4.02
C GLY A 75 -0.58 6.28 -5.17
N GLY A 76 0.71 6.03 -5.42
CA GLY A 76 1.19 5.26 -6.57
C GLY A 76 1.65 3.83 -6.26
N ALA A 77 1.96 3.51 -5.00
CA ALA A 77 2.39 2.19 -4.55
C ALA A 77 2.29 2.06 -3.01
N GLY A 78 2.36 0.83 -2.49
CA GLY A 78 2.50 0.57 -1.04
C GLY A 78 1.27 0.03 -0.31
N LEU A 79 0.18 -0.25 -1.02
CA LEU A 79 -0.96 -0.97 -0.44
C LEU A 79 -0.77 -2.48 -0.58
N SER A 80 -1.06 -3.19 0.50
CA SER A 80 -1.27 -4.62 0.51
C SER A 80 -2.75 -4.87 0.76
N SER A 81 -3.35 -5.74 -0.05
CA SER A 81 -4.78 -6.05 -0.04
C SER A 81 -4.98 -7.54 -0.32
N THR A 82 -6.17 -8.04 -0.06
CA THR A 82 -6.61 -9.36 -0.53
C THR A 82 -7.31 -9.24 -1.89
N THR A 83 -7.40 -10.37 -2.61
CA THR A 83 -8.20 -10.46 -3.85
C THR A 83 -9.67 -10.13 -3.61
N SER A 84 -10.20 -10.53 -2.45
CA SER A 84 -11.60 -10.27 -2.08
C SER A 84 -11.86 -8.77 -1.97
N ASP A 85 -11.01 -8.04 -1.25
CA ASP A 85 -11.15 -6.58 -1.09
C ASP A 85 -10.95 -5.84 -2.40
N TYR A 86 -9.97 -6.26 -3.21
CA TYR A 86 -9.72 -5.62 -4.49
C TYR A 86 -10.89 -5.85 -5.47
N LEU A 87 -11.60 -6.98 -5.36
CA LEU A 87 -12.83 -7.22 -6.09
C LEU A 87 -13.98 -6.30 -5.64
N LYS A 88 -14.09 -5.97 -4.35
CA LYS A 88 -15.08 -4.97 -3.87
C LYS A 88 -14.82 -3.61 -4.50
N PHE A 89 -13.57 -3.16 -4.50
CA PHE A 89 -13.15 -1.93 -5.18
C PHE A 89 -13.50 -1.96 -6.68
N PHE A 90 -13.19 -3.06 -7.38
CA PHE A 90 -13.51 -3.18 -8.79
C PHE A 90 -15.01 -3.16 -9.08
N LYS A 91 -15.83 -3.82 -8.26
CA LYS A 91 -17.29 -3.79 -8.41
C LYS A 91 -17.83 -2.38 -8.24
N TRP A 92 -17.37 -1.67 -7.21
CA TRP A 92 -17.73 -0.26 -7.01
C TRP A 92 -17.31 0.61 -8.19
N TYR A 93 -16.06 0.47 -8.66
CA TYR A 93 -15.56 1.21 -9.82
C TYR A 93 -16.37 0.90 -11.10
N TRP A 94 -16.68 -0.37 -11.32
CA TRP A 94 -17.51 -0.83 -12.44
C TRP A 94 -18.92 -0.23 -12.40
N ASN A 95 -19.47 -0.07 -11.19
CA ASN A 95 -20.75 0.59 -10.95
C ASN A 95 -20.67 2.12 -10.93
N LYS A 96 -19.65 2.71 -11.57
CA LYS A 96 -19.41 4.17 -11.67
C LYS A 96 -19.19 4.85 -10.32
N GLY A 97 -18.72 4.10 -9.33
CA GLY A 97 -18.47 4.61 -8.00
C GLY A 97 -19.73 4.88 -7.17
N LEU A 98 -20.83 4.21 -7.51
CA LEU A 98 -22.10 4.20 -6.77
C LEU A 98 -22.21 2.97 -5.87
#